data_AF-C5LQW9-F1
#
_entry.id   AF-C5LQW9-F1
#
_cell.length_a   1.000
_cell.length_b   1.000
_cell.length_c   1.000
_cell.angle_alpha   90.00
_cell.angle_beta   90.00
_cell.angle_gamma   90.00
#
_symmetry.space_group_name_H-M   'P 1'
#
loop_
_entity.id
_entity.type
_entity.pdbx_description
1 polymer ?
#
loop_
_entity_poly.entity_id
_entity_poly.type
_entity_poly.pdbx_seq_one_letter_code
_entity_poly.pdbx_strand_id
1 'polypeptide(L)'
;MVAPQSSTIGAQSFTPGERPQPTGFKARVQNLWSKAIDGDPFFIRILGCLAAIGIIIVSILSCFNFANSVLNPLTYILIVFYLIFGIILCFIEILPSSGITSWFIERATFLGTLMGRSLVYLYLGLLFIGGGSQNGASSWAYIVLGIYLVVVAIIFMITGWRMRSSRETNSLPNSRV
;
A
#
# COMPACT_ATOMS: atom_id res chain seq x y z
N MET A 1 -23.95 -57.79 -30.32
CA MET A 1 -24.78 -57.16 -29.28
C MET A 1 -23.85 -56.74 -28.15
N VAL A 2 -23.54 -55.45 -28.07
CA VAL A 2 -22.58 -54.88 -27.10
C VAL A 2 -23.39 -54.12 -26.06
N ALA A 3 -23.24 -54.50 -24.79
CA ALA A 3 -23.94 -53.85 -23.68
C ALA A 3 -23.35 -52.46 -23.37
N PRO A 4 -24.17 -51.46 -23.01
CA PRO A 4 -23.69 -50.13 -22.68
C PRO A 4 -23.03 -50.11 -21.29
N GLN A 5 -21.80 -49.60 -21.23
CA GLN A 5 -21.09 -49.36 -19.97
C GLN A 5 -21.67 -48.12 -19.28
N SER A 6 -22.15 -48.28 -18.06
CA SER A 6 -22.60 -47.20 -17.18
C SER A 6 -21.39 -46.46 -16.60
N SER A 7 -21.21 -45.21 -17.02
CA SER A 7 -20.22 -44.31 -16.44
C SER A 7 -20.68 -43.90 -15.03
N THR A 8 -20.02 -44.47 -14.03
CA THR A 8 -20.19 -44.08 -12.62
C THR A 8 -19.60 -42.69 -12.44
N ILE A 9 -20.47 -41.68 -12.31
CA ILE A 9 -20.10 -40.31 -11.95
C ILE A 9 -19.53 -40.36 -10.53
N GLY A 10 -18.22 -40.18 -10.40
CA GLY A 10 -17.54 -40.10 -9.12
C GLY A 10 -18.04 -38.89 -8.34
N ALA A 11 -18.79 -39.14 -7.27
CA ALA A 11 -19.15 -38.14 -6.28
C ALA A 11 -17.86 -37.66 -5.59
N GLN A 12 -17.41 -36.45 -5.93
CA GLN A 12 -16.38 -35.77 -5.17
C GLN A 12 -16.94 -35.50 -3.77
N SER A 13 -16.36 -36.16 -2.76
CA SER A 13 -16.67 -35.95 -1.36
C SER A 13 -16.33 -34.50 -0.99
N PHE A 14 -17.37 -33.70 -0.78
CA PHE A 14 -17.25 -32.33 -0.32
C PHE A 14 -16.93 -32.39 1.19
N THR A 15 -15.68 -32.17 1.58
CA THR A 15 -15.28 -32.00 2.98
C THR A 15 -15.94 -30.72 3.52
N PRO A 16 -16.87 -30.80 4.50
CA PRO A 16 -17.52 -29.61 5.05
C PRO A 16 -16.49 -28.81 5.85
N GLY A 17 -15.92 -27.78 5.25
CA GLY A 17 -14.95 -26.90 5.92
C GLY A 17 -13.91 -26.26 5.01
N GLU A 18 -13.64 -26.83 3.83
CA GLU A 18 -12.71 -26.23 2.89
C GLU A 18 -13.44 -25.19 2.03
N ARG A 19 -13.17 -23.90 2.30
CA ARG A 19 -13.58 -22.84 1.38
C ARG A 19 -12.87 -23.09 0.04
N PRO A 20 -13.58 -23.06 -1.09
CA PRO A 20 -12.96 -23.28 -2.39
C PRO A 20 -11.77 -22.32 -2.54
N GLN A 21 -10.58 -22.88 -2.77
CA GLN A 21 -9.40 -22.06 -2.96
C GLN A 21 -9.64 -21.14 -4.19
N PRO A 22 -9.40 -19.82 -4.07
CA PRO A 22 -9.55 -18.92 -5.20
C PRO A 22 -8.58 -19.34 -6.32
N THR A 23 -9.11 -19.89 -7.40
CA THR A 23 -8.34 -20.42 -8.54
C THR A 23 -7.78 -19.32 -9.45
N GLY A 24 -8.21 -18.06 -9.26
CA GLY A 24 -7.73 -16.91 -10.04
C GLY A 24 -6.81 -15.97 -9.27
N PHE A 25 -5.80 -15.41 -9.94
CA PHE A 25 -4.92 -14.37 -9.41
C PHE A 25 -5.71 -13.19 -8.82
N LYS A 26 -6.77 -12.75 -9.53
CA LYS A 26 -7.68 -11.69 -9.06
C LYS A 26 -8.34 -12.05 -7.72
N ALA A 27 -8.79 -13.29 -7.56
CA ALA A 27 -9.44 -13.74 -6.32
C ALA A 27 -8.43 -13.94 -5.17
N ARG A 28 -7.15 -14.23 -5.47
CA ARG A 28 -6.06 -14.19 -4.48
C ARG A 28 -5.74 -12.76 -4.04
N VAL A 29 -5.63 -11.82 -4.98
CA VAL A 29 -5.39 -10.40 -4.69
C VAL A 29 -6.55 -9.82 -3.88
N GLN A 30 -7.80 -10.07 -4.27
CA GLN A 30 -8.99 -9.60 -3.57
C GLN A 30 -9.09 -10.16 -2.14
N ASN A 31 -8.73 -11.43 -1.92
CA ASN A 31 -8.68 -12.01 -0.57
C ASN A 31 -7.53 -11.45 0.28
N LEU A 32 -6.36 -11.20 -0.30
CA LEU A 32 -5.27 -10.50 0.40
C LEU A 32 -5.67 -9.07 0.77
N TRP A 33 -6.49 -8.46 -0.08
CA TRP A 33 -6.93 -7.08 0.03
C TRP A 33 -8.03 -6.89 1.08
N SER A 34 -9.09 -7.71 1.09
CA SER A 34 -10.07 -7.73 2.19
C SER A 34 -9.38 -7.99 3.54
N LYS A 35 -8.45 -8.95 3.59
CA LYS A 35 -7.68 -9.23 4.83
C LYS A 35 -6.73 -8.12 5.24
N ALA A 36 -6.26 -7.28 4.32
CA ALA A 36 -5.45 -6.11 4.65
C ALA A 36 -6.33 -4.96 5.16
N ILE A 37 -7.53 -4.81 4.61
CA ILE A 37 -8.43 -3.68 4.92
C ILE A 37 -9.27 -3.91 6.16
N ASP A 38 -9.68 -5.15 6.43
CA ASP A 38 -10.51 -5.46 7.59
C ASP A 38 -9.69 -5.49 8.90
N GLY A 39 -8.35 -5.47 8.81
CA GLY A 39 -7.45 -5.54 9.96
C GLY A 39 -6.65 -4.27 10.27
N ASP A 40 -6.62 -3.28 9.37
CA ASP A 40 -5.84 -2.06 9.59
C ASP A 40 -6.57 -1.12 10.56
N PRO A 41 -6.00 -0.80 11.73
CA PRO A 41 -6.62 0.12 12.67
C PRO A 41 -6.84 1.48 12.02
N PHE A 42 -8.03 2.05 12.20
CA PHE A 42 -8.46 3.35 11.66
C PHE A 42 -7.40 4.46 11.79
N PHE A 43 -6.64 4.43 12.90
CA PHE A 43 -5.54 5.36 13.17
C PHE A 43 -4.42 5.33 12.11
N ILE A 44 -4.05 4.14 11.61
CA ILE A 44 -2.99 3.99 10.59
C ILE A 44 -3.40 4.67 9.29
N ARG A 45 -4.67 4.54 8.90
CA ARG A 45 -5.20 5.19 7.70
C ARG A 45 -5.19 6.72 7.83
N ILE A 46 -5.54 7.25 9.00
CA ILE A 46 -5.48 8.69 9.25
C ILE A 46 -4.04 9.20 9.07
N LEU A 47 -3.06 8.51 9.66
CA LEU A 47 -1.65 8.89 9.53
C LEU A 47 -1.18 8.88 8.07
N GLY A 48 -1.53 7.83 7.31
CA GLY A 48 -1.22 7.72 5.88
C GLY A 48 -1.91 8.81 5.05
N CYS A 49 -3.18 9.10 5.35
CA CYS A 49 -3.94 10.16 4.68
C CYS A 49 -3.30 11.55 4.93
N LEU A 50 -2.93 11.86 6.17
CA LEU A 50 -2.23 13.10 6.51
C LEU A 50 -0.87 13.19 5.80
N ALA A 51 -0.14 12.07 5.67
CA ALA A 51 1.10 12.02 4.90
C ALA A 51 0.87 12.35 3.42
N ALA A 52 -0.12 11.72 2.79
CA ALA A 52 -0.44 11.95 1.39
C ALA A 52 -0.88 13.40 1.12
N ILE A 53 -1.74 13.96 1.98
CA ILE A 53 -2.16 15.36 1.90
C ILE A 53 -0.95 16.30 2.07
N GLY A 54 -0.08 16.03 3.04
CA GLY A 54 1.14 16.81 3.26
C GLY A 54 2.04 16.84 2.02
N ILE A 55 2.25 15.68 1.37
CA ILE A 55 3.01 15.57 0.11
C ILE A 55 2.37 16.44 -0.98
N ILE A 56 1.05 16.37 -1.16
CA ILE A 56 0.34 17.15 -2.19
C ILE A 56 0.49 18.65 -1.93
N ILE A 57 0.25 19.11 -0.70
CA ILE A 57 0.34 20.53 -0.33
C ILE A 57 1.75 21.05 -0.56
N VAL A 58 2.78 20.35 -0.06
CA VAL A 58 4.18 20.79 -0.23
C VAL A 58 4.59 20.78 -1.70
N SER A 59 4.13 19.80 -2.48
CA SER A 59 4.39 19.74 -3.92
C SER A 59 3.75 20.91 -4.68
N ILE A 60 2.49 21.24 -4.38
CA ILE A 60 1.79 22.38 -4.98
C ILE A 60 2.46 23.71 -4.59
N LEU A 61 2.81 23.89 -3.32
CA LEU A 61 3.52 25.09 -2.87
C LEU A 61 4.84 25.28 -3.60
N SER A 62 5.52 24.18 -3.93
CA SER A 62 6.81 24.20 -4.61
C SER A 62 6.69 24.49 -6.11
N CYS A 63 5.51 24.25 -6.71
CA CYS A 63 5.22 24.70 -8.08
C CYS A 63 5.19 26.23 -8.19
N PHE A 64 4.83 26.97 -7.12
CA PHE A 64 4.82 28.44 -7.15
C PHE A 64 6.23 29.05 -7.21
N ASN A 65 7.27 28.30 -6.87
CA ASN A 65 8.67 28.69 -7.05
C ASN A 65 9.18 28.35 -8.46
N PHE A 66 8.33 28.52 -9.48
CA PHE A 66 8.54 28.05 -10.85
C PHE A 66 9.86 28.54 -11.46
N ALA A 67 10.23 29.80 -11.22
CA ALA A 67 11.45 30.39 -11.76
C ALA A 67 12.72 29.65 -11.29
N ASN A 68 12.80 29.24 -10.03
CA ASN A 68 13.91 28.43 -9.50
C ASN A 68 13.83 26.96 -9.95
N SER A 69 12.62 26.44 -10.13
CA SER A 69 12.38 25.06 -10.58
C SER A 69 12.76 24.85 -12.05
N VAL A 70 12.56 25.85 -12.93
CA VAL A 70 12.96 25.77 -14.34
C VAL A 70 14.48 25.75 -14.50
N LEU A 71 15.20 26.46 -13.62
CA LEU A 71 16.67 26.47 -13.63
C LEU A 71 17.28 25.17 -13.10
N ASN A 72 16.50 24.34 -12.39
CA ASN A 72 16.93 23.06 -11.83
C ASN A 72 16.00 21.93 -12.29
N PRO A 73 16.20 21.36 -13.50
CA PRO A 73 15.27 20.39 -14.09
C PRO A 73 15.04 19.15 -13.22
N LEU A 74 16.04 18.74 -12.44
CA LEU A 74 15.90 17.64 -11.48
C LEU A 74 14.88 17.96 -10.39
N THR A 75 14.86 19.20 -9.88
CA THR A 75 13.88 19.63 -8.86
C THR A 75 12.46 19.57 -9.43
N TYR A 76 12.27 20.00 -10.67
CA TYR A 76 10.97 19.91 -11.33
C TYR A 76 10.48 18.47 -11.47
N ILE A 77 11.34 17.55 -11.92
CA ILE A 77 11.01 16.13 -12.02
C ILE A 77 10.63 15.55 -10.65
N LEU A 78 11.36 15.91 -9.59
CA LEU A 78 11.03 15.47 -8.23
C LEU A 78 9.70 16.02 -7.74
N ILE A 79 9.38 17.30 -7.99
CA ILE A 79 8.08 17.88 -7.61
C ILE A 79 6.93 17.14 -8.30
N VAL A 80 7.04 16.89 -9.61
CA VAL A 80 6.02 16.14 -10.35
C VAL A 80 5.92 14.71 -9.83
N PHE A 81 7.05 14.06 -9.55
CA PHE A 81 7.11 12.73 -8.96
C PHE A 81 6.38 12.68 -7.60
N TYR A 82 6.67 13.61 -6.69
CA TYR A 82 6.01 13.71 -5.39
C TYR A 82 4.53 13.96 -5.51
N LEU A 83 4.11 14.84 -6.42
CA LEU A 83 2.70 15.15 -6.62
C LEU A 83 1.92 13.91 -7.08
N ILE A 84 2.46 13.15 -8.05
CA ILE A 84 1.84 11.92 -8.54
C ILE A 84 1.72 10.89 -7.41
N PHE A 85 2.82 10.64 -6.67
CA PHE A 85 2.79 9.69 -5.57
C PHE A 85 1.88 10.13 -4.42
N GLY A 86 1.85 11.42 -4.10
CA GLY A 86 0.95 11.99 -3.10
C GLY A 86 -0.51 11.75 -3.47
N ILE A 87 -0.90 11.98 -4.73
CA ILE A 87 -2.25 11.70 -5.23
C ILE A 87 -2.57 10.21 -5.14
N ILE A 88 -1.67 9.33 -5.61
CA ILE A 88 -1.88 7.88 -5.57
C ILE A 88 -2.08 7.39 -4.13
N LEU A 89 -1.20 7.80 -3.21
CA LEU A 89 -1.31 7.44 -1.79
C LEU A 89 -2.59 8.00 -1.17
N CYS A 90 -2.98 9.21 -1.53
CA CYS A 90 -4.22 9.83 -1.05
C CYS A 90 -5.45 8.98 -1.43
N PHE A 91 -5.55 8.53 -2.68
CA PHE A 91 -6.64 7.65 -3.11
C PHE A 91 -6.64 6.31 -2.37
N ILE A 92 -5.47 5.71 -2.17
CA ILE A 92 -5.33 4.42 -1.49
C ILE A 92 -5.77 4.51 -0.03
N GLU A 93 -5.44 5.62 0.66
CA GLU A 93 -5.75 5.78 2.08
C GLU A 93 -7.20 6.27 2.32
N ILE A 94 -7.73 7.17 1.47
CA ILE A 94 -9.10 7.70 1.64
C ILE A 94 -10.15 6.70 1.16
N LEU A 95 -9.94 6.10 -0.01
CA LEU A 95 -10.94 5.26 -0.67
C LEU A 95 -10.35 3.88 -0.97
N PRO A 96 -10.12 3.05 0.06
CA PRO A 96 -9.61 1.71 -0.16
C PRO A 96 -10.51 0.96 -1.15
N SER A 97 -11.82 0.91 -0.93
CA SER A 97 -12.78 0.15 -1.76
C SER A 97 -13.16 0.76 -3.11
N SER A 98 -12.50 1.83 -3.55
CA SER A 98 -12.76 2.38 -4.89
C SER A 98 -12.18 1.50 -5.99
N GLY A 99 -12.84 1.49 -7.16
CA GLY A 99 -12.29 0.84 -8.36
C GLY A 99 -10.94 1.42 -8.80
N ILE A 100 -10.67 2.68 -8.47
CA ILE A 100 -9.41 3.38 -8.76
C ILE A 100 -8.27 2.80 -7.92
N THR A 101 -8.50 2.61 -6.62
CA THR A 101 -7.52 1.97 -5.73
C THR A 101 -7.23 0.54 -6.15
N SER A 102 -8.26 -0.23 -6.53
CA SER A 102 -8.08 -1.57 -7.10
C SER A 102 -7.22 -1.55 -8.37
N TRP A 103 -7.44 -0.59 -9.28
CA TRP A 103 -6.66 -0.44 -10.52
C TRP A 103 -5.17 -0.17 -10.27
N PHE A 104 -4.85 0.66 -9.26
CA PHE A 104 -3.47 0.91 -8.84
C PHE A 104 -2.83 -0.31 -8.20
N ILE A 105 -3.54 -1.01 -7.33
CA ILE A 105 -3.03 -2.19 -6.62
C ILE A 105 -2.82 -3.37 -7.58
N GLU A 106 -3.66 -3.52 -8.61
CA GLU A 106 -3.45 -4.52 -9.66
C GLU A 106 -2.11 -4.31 -10.39
N ARG A 107 -1.71 -3.05 -10.60
CA ARG A 107 -0.44 -2.69 -11.26
C ARG A 107 0.74 -2.69 -10.29
N ALA A 108 0.49 -2.37 -9.03
CA ALA A 108 1.50 -2.19 -8.01
C ALA A 108 1.05 -2.86 -6.71
N THR A 109 1.13 -4.20 -6.71
CA THR A 109 0.61 -5.05 -5.62
C THR A 109 1.23 -4.73 -4.26
N PHE A 110 2.46 -4.22 -4.24
CA PHE A 110 3.13 -3.82 -3.00
C PHE A 110 2.38 -2.69 -2.27
N LEU A 111 1.74 -1.73 -2.97
CA LEU A 111 0.92 -0.70 -2.33
C LEU A 111 -0.33 -1.26 -1.66
N GLY A 112 -0.79 -2.46 -2.04
CA GLY A 112 -1.89 -3.14 -1.36
C GLY A 112 -1.51 -3.62 0.04
N THR A 113 -0.23 -3.88 0.28
CA THR A 113 0.27 -4.43 1.55
C THR A 113 0.76 -3.32 2.49
N LEU A 114 0.51 -3.47 3.80
CA LEU A 114 0.95 -2.49 4.80
C LEU A 114 2.49 -2.29 4.78
N MET A 115 3.23 -3.38 4.57
CA MET A 115 4.69 -3.35 4.49
C MET A 115 5.21 -2.73 3.18
N GLY A 116 4.50 -2.91 2.06
CA GLY A 116 4.87 -2.21 0.83
C GLY A 116 4.57 -0.71 0.93
N ARG A 117 3.46 -0.31 1.55
CA ARG A 117 3.18 1.11 1.84
C ARG A 117 4.24 1.72 2.75
N SER A 118 4.68 1.01 3.80
CA SER A 118 5.73 1.51 4.69
C SER A 118 7.03 1.80 3.94
N LEU A 119 7.43 0.93 3.00
CA LEU A 119 8.62 1.15 2.18
C LEU A 119 8.46 2.36 1.24
N VAL A 120 7.27 2.59 0.69
CA VAL A 120 6.99 3.77 -0.12
C VAL A 120 7.11 5.05 0.71
N TYR A 121 6.48 5.10 1.89
CA TYR A 121 6.60 6.24 2.80
C TYR A 121 8.05 6.47 3.23
N LEU A 122 8.82 5.40 3.50
CA LEU A 122 10.23 5.50 3.86
C LEU A 122 11.05 6.09 2.70
N TYR A 123 10.87 5.55 1.50
CA TYR A 123 11.55 6.02 0.30
C TYR A 123 11.23 7.49 0.04
N LEU A 124 9.95 7.87 0.05
CA LEU A 124 9.54 9.26 -0.12
C LEU A 124 10.09 10.16 0.98
N GLY A 125 10.05 9.75 2.25
CA GLY A 125 10.60 10.51 3.36
C GLY A 125 12.09 10.78 3.21
N LEU A 126 12.87 9.76 2.83
CA LEU A 126 14.30 9.91 2.55
C LEU A 126 14.56 10.82 1.34
N LEU A 127 13.73 10.74 0.31
CA LEU A 127 13.81 11.61 -0.87
C LEU A 127 13.48 13.07 -0.50
N PHE A 128 12.48 13.30 0.35
CA PHE A 128 12.16 14.64 0.86
C PHE A 128 13.31 15.23 1.68
N ILE A 129 14.02 14.41 2.46
CA ILE A 129 15.18 14.84 3.26
C ILE A 129 16.42 15.08 2.38
N GLY A 130 16.73 14.14 1.48
CA GLY A 130 18.00 14.09 0.73
C GLY A 130 17.94 14.59 -0.71
N GLY A 131 16.76 14.75 -1.29
CA GLY A 131 16.52 15.02 -2.72
C GLY A 131 16.89 16.41 -3.23
N GLY A 132 17.64 17.19 -2.48
CA GLY A 132 18.31 18.39 -2.98
C GLY A 132 17.44 19.61 -3.29
N SER A 133 16.10 19.55 -3.17
CA SER A 133 15.20 20.70 -3.32
C SER A 133 15.14 21.56 -2.04
N GLN A 134 16.29 22.03 -1.56
CA GLN A 134 16.42 22.83 -0.33
C GLN A 134 16.64 24.34 -0.58
N ASN A 135 16.39 24.82 -1.80
CA ASN A 135 16.61 26.23 -2.12
C ASN A 135 15.38 27.08 -1.76
N GLY A 136 15.46 27.78 -0.62
CA GLY A 136 14.51 28.83 -0.21
C GLY A 136 13.68 28.53 1.05
N ALA A 137 12.68 29.37 1.31
CA ALA A 137 11.83 29.31 2.51
C ALA A 137 10.97 28.03 2.62
N SER A 138 10.86 27.22 1.57
CA SER A 138 10.20 25.90 1.60
C SER A 138 11.09 24.78 2.14
N SER A 139 12.40 24.99 2.29
CA SER A 139 13.38 23.97 2.69
C SER A 139 13.04 23.27 4.01
N TRP A 140 12.58 24.03 5.01
CA TRP A 140 12.21 23.46 6.31
C TRP A 140 10.95 22.58 6.22
N ALA A 141 9.99 22.92 5.35
CA ALA A 141 8.77 22.14 5.16
C ALA A 141 9.08 20.77 4.56
N TYR A 142 10.05 20.69 3.64
CA TYR A 142 10.54 19.43 3.09
C TYR A 142 11.15 18.53 4.17
N ILE A 143 11.99 19.10 5.05
CA ILE A 143 12.64 18.36 6.13
C ILE A 143 11.60 17.86 7.14
N VAL A 144 10.69 18.73 7.60
CA VAL A 144 9.66 18.36 8.57
C VAL A 144 8.74 17.27 8.01
N LEU A 145 8.28 17.44 6.76
CA LEU A 145 7.45 16.43 6.12
C LEU A 145 8.22 15.13 5.88
N GLY A 146 9.49 15.20 5.47
CA GLY A 146 10.35 14.05 5.29
C GLY A 146 10.53 13.24 6.57
N ILE A 147 10.80 13.90 7.70
CA ILE A 147 10.87 13.25 9.03
C ILE A 147 9.53 12.62 9.38
N TYR A 148 8.42 13.33 9.17
CA TYR A 148 7.08 12.79 9.41
C TYR A 148 6.83 11.51 8.60
N LEU A 149 7.18 11.50 7.31
CA LEU A 149 7.04 10.33 6.43
C LEU A 149 7.89 9.15 6.92
N VAL A 150 9.12 9.38 7.39
CA VAL A 150 9.97 8.35 7.98
C VAL A 150 9.34 7.78 9.25
N VAL A 151 8.77 8.63 10.12
CA VAL A 151 8.09 8.18 11.34
C VAL A 151 6.85 7.33 11.00
N VAL A 152 6.01 7.79 10.06
CA VAL A 152 4.85 7.02 9.59
C VAL A 152 5.29 5.67 9.00
N ALA A 153 6.36 5.65 8.21
CA ALA A 153 6.91 4.43 7.65
C ALA A 153 7.35 3.43 8.74
N ILE A 154 8.04 3.90 9.78
CA ILE A 154 8.45 3.06 10.91
C ILE A 154 7.22 2.48 11.63
N ILE A 155 6.21 3.30 11.89
CA ILE A 155 4.95 2.85 12.53
C ILE A 155 4.27 1.77 11.69
N PHE A 156 4.17 1.96 10.37
CA PHE A 156 3.57 0.99 9.47
C PHE A 156 4.37 -0.31 9.41
N MET A 157 5.70 -0.20 9.40
CA MET A 157 6.60 -1.36 9.38
C MET A 157 6.50 -2.19 10.67
N ILE A 158 6.50 -1.54 11.85
CA ILE A 158 6.33 -2.22 13.15
C ILE A 158 4.96 -2.90 13.22
N THR A 159 3.91 -2.20 12.80
CA THR A 159 2.54 -2.75 12.82
C THR A 159 2.41 -3.93 11.86
N GLY A 160 2.98 -3.82 10.66
CA GLY A 160 3.00 -4.90 9.68
C GLY A 160 3.74 -6.14 10.18
N TRP A 161 4.87 -5.95 10.86
CA TRP A 161 5.60 -7.06 11.48
C TRP A 161 4.76 -7.72 12.57
N ARG A 162 4.18 -6.94 13.49
CA ARG A 162 3.33 -7.49 14.56
C ARG A 162 2.17 -8.33 14.01
N MET A 163 1.47 -7.81 13.00
CA MET A 163 0.36 -8.53 12.36
C MET A 163 0.81 -9.83 11.67
N ARG A 164 2.01 -9.84 11.07
CA ARG A 164 2.58 -11.05 10.49
C ARG A 164 2.90 -12.09 11.56
N SER A 165 3.54 -11.68 12.65
CA SER A 165 3.92 -12.59 13.74
C SER A 165 2.70 -13.27 14.38
N SER A 166 1.61 -12.55 14.60
CA SER A 166 0.37 -13.13 15.15
C SER A 166 -0.31 -14.16 14.24
N ARG A 167 -0.06 -14.10 12.92
CA ARG A 167 -0.61 -15.09 11.98
C ARG A 167 0.14 -16.41 12.04
N GLU A 168 1.45 -16.36 12.26
CA GLU A 168 2.29 -17.55 12.38
C GLU A 168 1.94 -18.34 13.65
N THR A 169 1.75 -17.65 14.79
CA THR A 169 1.37 -18.30 16.06
C THR A 169 0.00 -18.98 16.02
N ASN A 170 -0.99 -18.37 15.34
CA ASN A 170 -2.35 -18.92 15.24
C ASN A 170 -2.46 -20.07 14.22
N SER A 171 -1.45 -20.27 13.38
CA SER A 171 -1.44 -21.30 12.35
C SER A 171 -0.90 -22.66 12.83
N LEU A 172 -0.28 -22.71 14.01
CA LEU A 172 0.16 -23.97 14.60
C LEU A 172 -1.08 -24.70 15.14
N PRO A 173 -1.47 -25.85 14.55
CA PRO A 173 -2.60 -26.62 15.05
C PRO A 173 -2.33 -26.98 16.51
N ASN A 174 -3.36 -26.85 17.34
CA ASN A 174 -3.39 -27.28 18.73
C ASN A 174 -3.31 -28.82 18.78
N SER A 175 -2.22 -29.41 18.31
CA SER A 175 -1.95 -30.85 18.28
C SER A 175 -1.45 -31.36 19.64
N ARG A 176 -1.64 -30.58 20.70
CA ARG A 176 -1.36 -30.95 22.08
C ARG A 176 -2.66 -31.04 22.88
N VAL A 177 -3.57 -31.93 22.48
CA VAL A 177 -4.53 -32.59 23.39
C VAL A 177 -4.75 -34.00 22.88
#